data_AF-A0A2A2H6K2-F1
#
_entry.id   AF-A0A2A2H6K2-F1
#
_cell.length_a   1.000
_cell.length_b   1.000
_cell.length_c   1.000
_cell.angle_alpha   90.00
_cell.angle_beta   90.00
_cell.angle_gamma   90.00
#
_symmetry.space_group_name_H-M   'P 1'
#
loop_
_entity.id
_entity.type
_entity.pdbx_description
1 polymer ?
#
loop_
_entity_poly.entity_id
_entity_poly.type
_entity_poly.pdbx_seq_one_letter_code
_entity_poly.pdbx_strand_id
1 'polypeptide(L)'
;MKYIESKKGLFLLIILVVSAVAAASFAYYISDYYHMDSKATAALESTDVYNVTYTDNSIKFTPTQNRSDTGIIFYPGGKVQPEAYSVISSKLAVKGYTVIIVKMPFNLAFFGVNSADDVISKHPEINLWVIMGHSLGGVFASEYAVNHQDKIKGAVYLAAYPSKNASNATFKALSIRGSLDNLTTAQDISNNKNKFPANTVFITIPGGNHYNNGNYGPQTGDNNSTITREEQQNETVSYIIEFLKCL
;
A
#
# COMPACT_ATOMS: atom_id res chain seq x y z
N MET A 1 26.61 -35.72 -38.54
CA MET A 1 25.68 -35.03 -37.62
C MET A 1 25.83 -35.69 -36.25
N LYS A 2 26.70 -35.14 -35.38
CA LYS A 2 26.86 -35.66 -34.00
C LYS A 2 25.70 -35.13 -33.16
N TYR A 3 24.67 -35.96 -32.99
CA TYR A 3 23.61 -35.72 -32.01
C TYR A 3 24.23 -35.60 -30.62
N ILE A 4 23.64 -34.76 -29.78
CA ILE A 4 24.09 -34.43 -28.42
C ILE A 4 24.11 -35.71 -27.57
N GLU A 5 25.25 -36.40 -27.55
CA GLU A 5 25.45 -37.70 -26.87
C GLU A 5 25.95 -37.55 -25.42
N SER A 6 25.70 -36.41 -24.80
CA SER A 6 26.05 -36.17 -23.41
C SER A 6 24.78 -36.01 -22.60
N LYS A 7 24.52 -36.94 -21.66
CA LYS A 7 23.46 -36.80 -20.65
C LYS A 7 23.50 -35.43 -19.95
N LYS A 8 24.68 -34.79 -19.88
CA LYS A 8 24.85 -33.41 -19.38
C LYS A 8 24.26 -32.35 -20.31
N GLY A 9 24.38 -32.51 -21.64
CA GLY A 9 23.80 -31.58 -22.62
C GLY A 9 22.27 -31.62 -22.63
N LEU A 10 21.70 -32.83 -22.55
CA LEU A 10 20.25 -33.00 -22.39
C LEU A 10 19.76 -32.43 -21.05
N PHE A 11 20.48 -32.67 -19.96
CA PHE A 11 20.17 -32.12 -18.64
C PHE A 11 20.22 -30.58 -18.62
N LEU A 12 21.23 -29.97 -19.22
CA LEU A 12 21.34 -28.51 -19.36
C LEU A 12 20.22 -27.93 -20.23
N LEU A 13 19.85 -28.62 -21.30
CA LEU A 13 18.71 -28.20 -22.14
C LEU A 13 17.39 -28.27 -21.36
N ILE A 14 17.17 -29.33 -20.57
CA ILE A 14 15.98 -29.46 -19.72
C ILE A 14 15.94 -28.32 -18.70
N ILE A 15 17.05 -28.03 -18.02
CA ILE A 15 17.13 -26.89 -17.08
C ILE A 15 16.79 -25.58 -17.80
N LEU A 16 17.38 -25.32 -18.96
CA LEU A 16 17.13 -24.11 -19.73
C LEU A 16 15.64 -23.97 -20.08
N VAL A 17 15.02 -25.03 -20.57
CA VAL A 17 13.59 -25.05 -20.94
C VAL A 17 12.73 -24.81 -19.70
N VAL A 18 13.01 -25.51 -18.59
CA VAL A 18 12.26 -25.32 -17.34
C VAL A 18 12.41 -23.90 -16.79
N SER A 19 13.62 -23.34 -16.81
CA SER A 19 13.86 -21.96 -16.40
C SER A 19 13.15 -20.95 -17.32
N ALA A 20 13.13 -21.18 -18.62
CA ALA A 20 12.42 -20.32 -19.58
C ALA A 20 10.90 -20.37 -19.36
N VAL A 21 10.34 -21.56 -19.13
CA VAL A 21 8.91 -21.72 -18.79
C VAL A 21 8.59 -21.03 -17.46
N ALA A 22 9.40 -21.23 -16.42
CA ALA A 22 9.21 -20.58 -15.13
C ALA A 22 9.29 -19.04 -15.24
N ALA A 23 10.25 -18.52 -16.00
CA ALA A 23 10.37 -17.09 -16.25
C ALA A 23 9.16 -16.53 -17.02
N ALA A 24 8.67 -17.23 -18.05
CA ALA A 24 7.49 -16.83 -18.81
C ALA A 24 6.21 -16.87 -17.94
N SER A 25 6.03 -17.90 -17.13
CA SER A 25 4.91 -18.01 -16.19
C SER A 25 4.95 -16.92 -15.12
N PHE A 26 6.13 -16.63 -14.58
CA PHE A 26 6.31 -15.53 -13.63
C PHE A 26 6.03 -14.18 -14.28
N ALA A 27 6.57 -13.92 -15.48
CA ALA A 27 6.32 -12.71 -16.25
C ALA A 27 4.83 -12.49 -16.53
N TYR A 28 4.13 -13.56 -16.93
CA TYR A 28 2.67 -13.52 -17.12
C TYR A 28 1.95 -13.18 -15.81
N TYR A 29 2.30 -13.85 -14.71
CA TYR A 29 1.67 -13.63 -13.40
C TYR A 29 1.83 -12.20 -12.87
N ILE A 30 3.01 -11.59 -13.05
CA ILE A 30 3.26 -10.20 -12.61
C ILE A 30 2.68 -9.17 -13.58
N SER A 31 2.44 -9.53 -14.84
CA SER A 31 1.82 -8.65 -15.84
C SER A 31 0.31 -8.53 -15.68
N ASP A 32 -0.33 -9.54 -15.10
CA ASP A 32 -1.73 -9.49 -14.70
C ASP A 32 -1.85 -8.74 -13.38
N TYR A 33 -2.43 -7.53 -13.36
CA TYR A 33 -2.62 -6.75 -12.14
C TYR A 33 -3.81 -5.79 -12.28
N TYR A 34 -4.28 -5.28 -11.14
CA TYR A 34 -5.38 -4.33 -11.10
C TYR A 34 -4.90 -2.94 -11.53
N HIS A 35 -5.43 -2.46 -12.64
CA HIS A 35 -5.14 -1.14 -13.18
C HIS A 35 -5.98 -0.05 -12.51
N MET A 36 -5.41 1.16 -12.48
CA MET A 36 -6.12 2.34 -12.01
C MET A 36 -7.33 2.67 -12.92
N ASP A 37 -8.37 3.29 -12.36
CA ASP A 37 -9.51 3.81 -13.11
C ASP A 37 -9.31 5.29 -13.53
N SER A 38 -10.29 5.86 -14.24
CA SER A 38 -10.22 7.25 -14.70
C SER A 38 -10.27 8.30 -13.58
N LYS A 39 -10.83 7.99 -12.41
CA LYS A 39 -10.83 8.90 -11.25
C LYS A 39 -9.43 8.97 -10.62
N ALA A 40 -8.70 7.85 -10.60
CA ALA A 40 -7.28 7.86 -10.24
C ALA A 40 -6.47 8.73 -11.21
N THR A 41 -6.68 8.57 -12.52
CA THR A 41 -6.03 9.40 -13.54
C THR A 41 -6.32 10.89 -13.35
N ALA A 42 -7.57 11.26 -13.05
CA ALA A 42 -7.90 12.67 -12.81
C ALA A 42 -7.22 13.23 -11.55
N ALA A 43 -7.08 12.42 -10.49
CA ALA A 43 -6.40 12.84 -9.26
C ALA A 43 -4.89 13.02 -9.42
N LEU A 44 -4.31 12.51 -10.51
CA LEU A 44 -2.89 12.59 -10.82
C LEU A 44 -2.47 13.93 -11.46
N GLU A 45 -3.44 14.78 -11.81
CA GLU A 45 -3.18 16.11 -12.34
C GLU A 45 -2.89 17.10 -11.21
N SER A 46 -1.88 17.96 -11.39
CA SER A 46 -1.62 19.03 -10.42
C SER A 46 -2.73 20.07 -10.47
N THR A 47 -3.03 20.67 -9.33
CA THR A 47 -4.11 21.65 -9.13
C THR A 47 -3.58 22.86 -8.36
N ASP A 48 -4.41 23.87 -8.16
CA ASP A 48 -4.06 25.04 -7.34
C ASP A 48 -3.83 24.69 -5.85
N VAL A 49 -4.30 23.52 -5.40
CA VAL A 49 -4.25 23.07 -3.99
C VAL A 49 -3.18 22.01 -3.70
N TYR A 50 -2.73 21.25 -4.70
CA TYR A 50 -1.60 20.33 -4.57
C TYR A 50 -0.90 20.11 -5.92
N ASN A 51 0.41 19.85 -5.85
CA ASN A 51 1.24 19.45 -6.98
C ASN A 51 1.49 17.94 -6.95
N VAL A 52 1.46 17.31 -8.13
CA VAL A 52 1.82 15.91 -8.33
C VAL A 52 3.16 15.82 -9.04
N THR A 53 4.08 15.05 -8.48
CA THR A 53 5.40 14.79 -9.09
C THR A 53 5.65 13.30 -9.16
N TYR A 54 6.29 12.87 -10.25
CA TYR A 54 6.59 11.47 -10.51
C TYR A 54 8.08 11.23 -10.49
N THR A 55 8.45 10.09 -9.96
CA THR A 55 9.75 9.47 -10.19
C THR A 55 9.55 8.03 -10.66
N ASP A 56 10.64 7.37 -11.01
CA ASP A 56 10.62 5.94 -11.33
C ASP A 56 10.11 5.10 -10.14
N ASN A 57 10.30 5.59 -8.91
CA ASN A 57 10.05 4.84 -7.69
C ASN A 57 8.87 5.34 -6.87
N SER A 58 8.28 6.50 -7.20
CA SER A 58 7.20 7.08 -6.39
C SER A 58 6.32 8.08 -7.13
N ILE A 59 5.17 8.37 -6.54
CA ILE A 59 4.24 9.43 -6.92
C ILE A 59 4.03 10.29 -5.66
N LYS A 60 4.37 11.57 -5.74
CA LYS A 60 4.29 12.49 -4.60
C LYS A 60 3.25 13.56 -4.84
N PHE A 61 2.33 13.67 -3.89
CA PHE A 61 1.33 14.72 -3.75
C PHE A 61 1.81 15.71 -2.71
N THR A 62 2.03 16.96 -3.11
CA THR A 62 2.56 18.03 -2.25
C THR A 62 1.54 19.15 -2.15
N PRO A 63 0.99 19.45 -0.96
CA PRO A 63 0.11 20.60 -0.76
C PRO A 63 0.79 21.91 -1.18
N THR A 64 0.05 22.82 -1.81
CA THR A 64 0.57 24.15 -2.19
C THR A 64 0.50 25.16 -1.04
N GLN A 65 -0.37 24.91 -0.05
CA GLN A 65 -0.60 25.77 1.11
C GLN A 65 -0.80 24.93 2.38
N ASN A 66 -0.64 25.57 3.56
CA ASN A 66 -0.88 24.95 4.88
C ASN A 66 -0.20 23.58 5.06
N ARG A 67 1.06 23.48 4.59
CA ARG A 67 1.83 22.24 4.63
C ARG A 67 2.09 21.83 6.08
N SER A 68 1.68 20.61 6.42
CA SER A 68 2.04 19.94 7.66
C SER A 68 3.50 19.47 7.60
N ASP A 69 4.16 19.46 8.75
CA ASP A 69 5.48 18.84 8.92
C ASP A 69 5.42 17.30 8.94
N THR A 70 4.22 16.73 8.83
CA THR A 70 3.99 15.29 8.74
C THR A 70 3.88 14.83 7.29
N GLY A 71 4.74 13.86 6.93
CA GLY A 71 4.69 13.14 5.66
C GLY A 71 4.05 11.77 5.82
N ILE A 72 3.40 11.32 4.76
CA ILE A 72 2.73 10.03 4.68
C ILE A 72 3.35 9.20 3.55
N ILE A 73 3.87 8.03 3.89
CA ILE A 73 4.36 7.06 2.92
C ILE A 73 3.27 6.01 2.70
N PHE A 74 2.83 5.81 1.46
CA PHE A 74 1.75 4.89 1.12
C PHE A 74 2.31 3.67 0.38
N TYR A 75 2.13 2.49 0.96
CA TYR A 75 2.46 1.20 0.36
C TYR A 75 1.22 0.60 -0.34
N PRO A 76 1.23 0.47 -1.69
CA PRO A 76 0.13 -0.10 -2.46
C PRO A 76 -0.17 -1.56 -2.10
N GLY A 77 -1.43 -1.96 -2.30
CA GLY A 77 -1.84 -3.36 -2.25
C GLY A 77 -1.15 -4.22 -3.32
N GLY A 78 -1.05 -5.53 -3.03
CA GLY A 78 -0.40 -6.49 -3.92
C GLY A 78 -1.12 -6.62 -5.25
N LYS A 79 -0.38 -6.60 -6.35
CA LYS A 79 -0.90 -6.61 -7.72
C LYS A 79 -1.90 -5.45 -7.99
N VAL A 80 -1.75 -4.31 -7.32
CA VAL A 80 -2.52 -3.10 -7.61
C VAL A 80 -1.56 -2.03 -8.11
N GLN A 81 -1.91 -1.41 -9.22
CA GLN A 81 -1.17 -0.28 -9.77
C GLN A 81 -1.07 0.85 -8.72
N PRO A 82 0.12 1.42 -8.45
CA PRO A 82 0.32 2.42 -7.40
C PRO A 82 -0.55 3.67 -7.61
N GLU A 83 -0.74 4.09 -8.85
CA GLU A 83 -1.61 5.21 -9.21
C GLU A 83 -3.07 5.03 -8.75
N ALA A 84 -3.54 3.79 -8.52
CA ALA A 84 -4.91 3.56 -8.04
C ALA A 84 -5.17 4.18 -6.64
N TYR A 85 -4.14 4.54 -5.88
CA TYR A 85 -4.28 5.20 -4.57
C TYR A 85 -4.24 6.74 -4.65
N SER A 86 -4.25 7.30 -5.86
CA SER A 86 -4.15 8.74 -6.10
C SER A 86 -5.29 9.56 -5.50
N VAL A 87 -6.52 9.02 -5.48
CA VAL A 87 -7.69 9.76 -4.95
C VAL A 87 -7.61 9.95 -3.43
N ILE A 88 -7.25 8.92 -2.67
CA ILE A 88 -7.04 9.08 -1.22
C ILE A 88 -5.85 10.01 -0.96
N SER A 89 -4.77 9.85 -1.72
CA SER A 89 -3.56 10.65 -1.57
C SER A 89 -3.79 12.13 -1.87
N SER A 90 -4.57 12.45 -2.91
CA SER A 90 -4.95 13.82 -3.23
C SER A 90 -5.86 14.44 -2.17
N LYS A 91 -6.83 13.68 -1.65
CA LYS A 91 -7.70 14.14 -0.55
C LYS A 91 -6.90 14.47 0.72
N LEU A 92 -5.88 13.69 1.04
CA LEU A 92 -4.94 13.98 2.15
C LEU A 92 -4.06 15.19 1.85
N ALA A 93 -3.59 15.35 0.61
CA ALA A 93 -2.81 16.52 0.19
C ALA A 93 -3.61 17.83 0.25
N VAL A 94 -4.89 17.81 -0.14
CA VAL A 94 -5.82 18.94 0.03
C VAL A 94 -5.94 19.36 1.51
N LYS A 95 -5.66 18.43 2.44
CA LYS A 95 -5.70 18.67 3.89
C LYS A 95 -4.35 19.02 4.49
N GLY A 96 -3.34 19.29 3.66
CA GLY A 96 -2.04 19.81 4.08
C GLY A 96 -0.96 18.75 4.28
N TYR A 97 -1.21 17.47 4.00
CA TYR A 97 -0.21 16.41 4.19
C TYR A 97 0.53 16.07 2.90
N THR A 98 1.86 16.00 2.93
CA THR A 98 2.62 15.43 1.81
C THR A 98 2.42 13.91 1.79
N VAL A 99 1.90 13.36 0.68
CA VAL A 99 1.69 11.91 0.53
C VAL A 99 2.54 11.37 -0.60
N ILE A 100 3.25 10.28 -0.33
CA ILE A 100 4.19 9.66 -1.26
C ILE A 100 3.79 8.19 -1.43
N ILE A 101 3.19 7.88 -2.57
CA ILE A 101 2.89 6.51 -2.98
C ILE A 101 4.18 5.90 -3.53
N VAL A 102 4.66 4.81 -2.92
CA VAL A 102 5.84 4.11 -3.44
C VAL A 102 5.44 3.12 -4.53
N LYS A 103 6.25 3.03 -5.58
CA LYS A 103 6.08 2.04 -6.65
C LYS A 103 6.84 0.79 -6.25
N MET A 104 6.09 -0.28 -5.94
CA MET A 104 6.69 -1.53 -5.50
C MET A 104 7.21 -2.34 -6.70
N PRO A 105 8.38 -2.99 -6.59
CA PRO A 105 8.84 -3.91 -7.61
C PRO A 105 7.78 -4.98 -7.87
N PHE A 106 7.42 -5.18 -9.14
CA PHE A 106 6.38 -6.14 -9.57
C PHE A 106 5.00 -5.92 -8.93
N ASN A 107 4.69 -4.71 -8.45
CA ASN A 107 3.48 -4.40 -7.68
C ASN A 107 3.34 -5.26 -6.40
N LEU A 108 4.45 -5.68 -5.80
CA LEU A 108 4.45 -6.54 -4.61
C LEU A 108 5.33 -5.93 -3.52
N ALA A 109 4.69 -5.47 -2.44
CA ALA A 109 5.35 -4.78 -1.34
C ALA A 109 6.43 -5.63 -0.63
N PHE A 110 6.36 -6.97 -0.73
CA PHE A 110 7.40 -7.87 -0.25
C PHE A 110 8.80 -7.56 -0.84
N PHE A 111 8.88 -7.14 -2.11
CA PHE A 111 10.16 -6.80 -2.74
C PHE A 111 10.61 -5.36 -2.46
N GLY A 112 9.76 -4.54 -1.85
CA GLY A 112 9.98 -3.12 -1.62
C GLY A 112 9.79 -2.71 -0.16
N VAL A 113 10.00 -3.60 0.80
CA VAL A 113 9.77 -3.32 2.23
C VAL A 113 10.52 -2.06 2.69
N ASN A 114 11.76 -1.87 2.20
CA ASN A 114 12.63 -0.75 2.57
C ASN A 114 12.51 0.47 1.64
N SER A 115 11.53 0.52 0.72
CA SER A 115 11.35 1.67 -0.18
C SER A 115 11.13 2.99 0.58
N ALA A 116 10.61 2.93 1.80
CA ALA A 116 10.46 4.08 2.68
C ALA A 116 11.80 4.72 3.11
N ASP A 117 12.92 4.01 3.12
CA ASP A 117 14.23 4.62 3.44
C ASP A 117 14.62 5.68 2.39
N ASP A 118 14.45 5.34 1.11
CA ASP A 118 14.72 6.23 -0.01
C ASP A 118 13.82 7.48 0.06
N VAL A 119 12.54 7.27 0.35
CA VAL A 119 11.57 8.36 0.54
C VAL A 119 12.00 9.29 1.67
N ILE A 120 12.26 8.76 2.87
CA ILE A 120 12.63 9.57 4.04
C ILE A 120 13.93 10.35 3.76
N SER A 121 14.94 9.71 3.16
CA SER A 121 16.22 10.36 2.87
C SER A 121 16.14 11.52 1.87
N LYS A 122 15.20 11.45 0.91
CA LYS A 122 14.97 12.47 -0.12
C LYS A 122 14.10 13.63 0.34
N HIS A 123 13.52 13.53 1.53
CA HIS A 123 12.60 14.51 2.09
C HIS A 123 13.03 14.98 3.49
N PRO A 124 14.23 15.56 3.64
CA PRO A 124 14.73 16.04 4.94
C PRO A 124 13.92 17.20 5.50
N GLU A 125 13.06 17.83 4.69
CA GLU A 125 12.13 18.88 5.13
C GLU A 125 10.93 18.36 5.93
N ILE A 126 10.71 17.03 5.97
CA ILE A 126 9.61 16.40 6.70
C ILE A 126 10.13 15.87 8.04
N ASN A 127 9.54 16.37 9.14
CA ASN A 127 10.01 16.08 10.50
C ASN A 127 9.38 14.82 11.09
N LEU A 128 8.15 14.50 10.68
CA LEU A 128 7.38 13.37 11.23
C LEU A 128 6.89 12.48 10.09
N TRP A 129 7.10 11.18 10.24
CA TRP A 129 6.66 10.19 9.26
C TRP A 129 5.59 9.26 9.78
N VAL A 130 4.54 9.13 8.98
CA VAL A 130 3.53 8.08 9.08
C VAL A 130 3.67 7.17 7.87
N ILE A 131 3.61 5.87 8.10
CA ILE A 131 3.53 4.90 7.01
C ILE A 131 2.14 4.28 7.00
N MET A 132 1.59 4.11 5.81
CA MET A 132 0.31 3.47 5.62
C MET A 132 0.39 2.47 4.47
N GLY A 133 -0.51 1.50 4.47
CA GLY A 133 -0.63 0.62 3.33
C GLY A 133 -1.94 -0.11 3.26
N HIS A 134 -2.29 -0.53 2.06
CA HIS A 134 -3.49 -1.30 1.78
C HIS A 134 -3.16 -2.78 1.63
N SER A 135 -3.93 -3.67 2.27
CA SER A 135 -3.81 -5.12 2.09
C SER A 135 -2.35 -5.59 2.29
N LEU A 136 -1.75 -6.29 1.33
CA LEU A 136 -0.34 -6.69 1.35
C LEU A 136 0.63 -5.51 1.59
N GLY A 137 0.32 -4.32 1.06
CA GLY A 137 1.09 -3.10 1.33
C GLY A 137 1.06 -2.71 2.79
N GLY A 138 -0.09 -2.84 3.46
CA GLY A 138 -0.25 -2.57 4.89
C GLY A 138 0.53 -3.56 5.77
N VAL A 139 0.59 -4.83 5.35
CA VAL A 139 1.41 -5.86 6.01
C VAL A 139 2.88 -5.46 6.03
N PHE A 140 3.44 -5.06 4.89
CA PHE A 140 4.86 -4.72 4.79
C PHE A 140 5.20 -3.28 5.25
N ALA A 141 4.23 -2.36 5.18
CA ALA A 141 4.34 -1.05 5.82
C ALA A 141 4.50 -1.21 7.35
N SER A 142 3.72 -2.10 7.95
CA SER A 142 3.82 -2.43 9.37
C SER A 142 5.18 -3.04 9.71
N GLU A 143 5.64 -3.98 8.90
CA GLU A 143 6.97 -4.58 9.08
C GLU A 143 8.09 -3.52 9.02
N TYR A 144 8.03 -2.61 8.05
CA TYR A 144 8.97 -1.50 7.98
C TYR A 144 8.92 -0.62 9.23
N ALA A 145 7.71 -0.25 9.69
CA ALA A 145 7.52 0.58 10.89
C ALA A 145 8.11 -0.07 12.15
N VAL A 146 7.89 -1.38 12.34
CA VAL A 146 8.42 -2.15 13.49
C VAL A 146 9.94 -2.13 13.52
N ASN A 147 10.59 -2.18 12.36
CA ASN A 147 12.05 -2.16 12.26
C ASN A 147 12.65 -0.73 12.32
N HIS A 148 11.83 0.32 12.22
CA HIS A 148 12.26 1.72 12.12
C HIS A 148 11.43 2.67 13.00
N GLN A 149 11.23 2.28 14.27
CA GLN A 149 10.41 3.04 15.24
C GLN A 149 11.02 4.41 15.60
N ASP A 150 12.31 4.58 15.37
CA ASP A 150 13.01 5.87 15.47
C ASP A 150 12.50 6.86 14.40
N LYS A 151 12.24 6.37 13.19
CA LYS A 151 11.77 7.18 12.04
C LYS A 151 10.25 7.31 11.95
N ILE A 152 9.52 6.22 12.22
CA ILE A 152 8.06 6.16 12.03
C ILE A 152 7.33 6.41 13.35
N LYS A 153 6.42 7.40 13.36
CA LYS A 153 5.60 7.77 14.53
C LYS A 153 4.17 7.25 14.47
N GLY A 154 3.68 6.91 13.27
CA GLY A 154 2.35 6.33 13.08
C GLY A 154 2.31 5.26 11.99
N ALA A 155 1.44 4.26 12.16
CA ALA A 155 1.15 3.25 11.15
C ALA A 155 -0.37 3.15 10.88
N VAL A 156 -0.77 3.25 9.62
CA VAL A 156 -2.18 3.07 9.20
C VAL A 156 -2.35 1.80 8.37
N TYR A 157 -3.20 0.90 8.84
CA TYR A 157 -3.53 -0.37 8.21
C TYR A 157 -4.88 -0.22 7.50
N LEU A 158 -4.86 -0.16 6.16
CA LEU A 158 -6.10 -0.20 5.36
C LEU A 158 -6.35 -1.64 4.93
N ALA A 159 -7.38 -2.26 5.49
CA ALA A 159 -7.71 -3.67 5.22
C ALA A 159 -6.48 -4.58 5.33
N ALA A 160 -5.73 -4.45 6.43
CA ALA A 160 -4.49 -5.16 6.65
C ALA A 160 -4.27 -5.43 8.14
N TYR A 161 -3.32 -6.31 8.45
CA TYR A 161 -2.87 -6.60 9.81
C TYR A 161 -1.35 -6.83 9.82
N PRO A 162 -0.65 -6.64 10.96
CA PRO A 162 0.77 -6.94 11.07
C PRO A 162 1.07 -8.41 10.80
N SER A 163 2.04 -8.70 9.92
CA SER A 163 2.62 -10.05 9.79
C SER A 163 3.50 -10.37 11.00
N LYS A 164 4.35 -9.40 11.38
CA LYS A 164 5.22 -9.44 12.57
C LYS A 164 4.51 -8.92 13.81
N ASN A 165 4.97 -9.35 14.98
CA ASN A 165 4.42 -8.87 16.24
C ASN A 165 4.85 -7.41 16.48
N ALA A 166 3.90 -6.48 16.39
CA ALA A 166 4.06 -5.05 16.66
C ALA A 166 3.47 -4.62 18.01
N SER A 167 3.11 -5.56 18.90
CA SER A 167 2.47 -5.25 20.20
C SER A 167 3.28 -4.35 21.11
N ASN A 168 4.62 -4.47 21.05
CA ASN A 168 5.55 -3.64 21.82
C ASN A 168 6.03 -2.39 21.05
N ALA A 169 5.43 -2.10 19.88
CA ALA A 169 5.85 -0.95 19.10
C ALA A 169 5.46 0.37 19.80
N THR A 170 6.31 1.37 19.69
CA THR A 170 6.11 2.69 20.32
C THR A 170 5.30 3.66 19.47
N PHE A 171 5.16 3.38 18.16
CA PHE A 171 4.35 4.21 17.26
C PHE A 171 2.84 4.02 17.50
N LYS A 172 2.04 5.05 17.21
CA LYS A 172 0.57 4.92 17.27
C LYS A 172 0.07 4.19 16.02
N ALA A 173 -1.07 3.51 16.13
CA ALA A 173 -1.64 2.78 15.00
C ALA A 173 -3.14 3.00 14.82
N LEU A 174 -3.55 2.95 13.56
CA LEU A 174 -4.94 3.01 13.13
C LEU A 174 -5.21 1.85 12.17
N SER A 175 -6.18 1.01 12.48
CA SER A 175 -6.65 -0.07 11.60
C SER A 175 -8.03 0.28 11.07
N ILE A 176 -8.20 0.39 9.77
CA ILE A 176 -9.48 0.63 9.09
C ILE A 176 -9.79 -0.56 8.19
N ARG A 177 -11.02 -1.08 8.25
CA ARG A 177 -11.52 -2.07 7.29
C ARG A 177 -12.98 -1.80 6.90
N GLY A 178 -13.39 -2.34 5.76
CA GLY A 178 -14.81 -2.43 5.41
C GLY A 178 -15.53 -3.52 6.22
N SER A 179 -16.83 -3.33 6.51
CA SER A 179 -17.62 -4.37 7.16
C SER A 179 -17.91 -5.57 6.25
N LEU A 180 -17.90 -5.35 4.93
CA LEU A 180 -18.13 -6.36 3.90
C LEU A 180 -16.82 -6.89 3.28
N ASP A 181 -15.66 -6.47 3.77
CA ASP A 181 -14.37 -6.98 3.32
C ASP A 181 -14.26 -8.49 3.56
N ASN A 182 -14.07 -9.26 2.49
CA ASN A 182 -13.93 -10.72 2.52
C ASN A 182 -12.49 -11.21 2.32
N LEU A 183 -11.54 -10.29 2.11
CA LEU A 183 -10.12 -10.61 1.95
C LEU A 183 -9.34 -10.34 3.23
N THR A 184 -9.76 -9.35 4.01
CA THR A 184 -9.32 -9.10 5.39
C THR A 184 -10.54 -9.05 6.29
N THR A 185 -10.92 -10.23 6.76
CA THR A 185 -12.17 -10.43 7.49
C THR A 185 -12.09 -9.90 8.93
N ALA A 186 -13.27 -9.76 9.56
CA ALA A 186 -13.33 -9.51 11.01
C ALA A 186 -12.55 -10.54 11.82
N GLN A 187 -12.59 -11.81 11.38
CA GLN A 187 -11.90 -12.90 12.05
C GLN A 187 -10.39 -12.77 11.90
N ASP A 188 -9.88 -12.36 10.74
CA ASP A 188 -8.45 -12.13 10.53
C ASP A 188 -7.91 -11.02 11.44
N ILE A 189 -8.65 -9.92 11.57
CA ILE A 189 -8.31 -8.83 12.51
C ILE A 189 -8.35 -9.35 13.96
N SER A 190 -9.39 -10.10 14.34
CA SER A 190 -9.51 -10.66 15.68
C SER A 190 -8.36 -11.62 16.02
N ASN A 191 -8.02 -12.53 15.10
CA ASN A 191 -6.95 -13.51 15.24
C ASN A 191 -5.56 -12.85 15.37
N ASN A 192 -5.37 -11.68 14.76
CA ASN A 192 -4.11 -10.96 14.79
C ASN A 192 -4.13 -9.78 15.78
N LYS A 193 -5.19 -9.60 16.57
CA LYS A 193 -5.37 -8.44 17.47
C LYS A 193 -4.20 -8.26 18.44
N ASN A 194 -3.64 -9.37 18.92
CA ASN A 194 -2.48 -9.40 19.81
C ASN A 194 -1.15 -9.01 19.14
N LYS A 195 -1.09 -8.89 17.81
CA LYS A 195 0.10 -8.44 17.07
C LYS A 195 0.09 -6.93 16.81
N PHE A 196 -1.05 -6.27 16.91
CA PHE A 196 -1.12 -4.82 16.73
C PHE A 196 -0.46 -4.07 17.91
N PRO A 197 0.07 -2.85 17.70
CA PRO A 197 0.47 -1.98 18.80
C PRO A 197 -0.67 -1.84 19.82
N ALA A 198 -0.33 -1.84 21.11
CA ALA A 198 -1.32 -1.87 22.19
C ALA A 198 -2.33 -0.70 22.15
N ASN A 199 -1.93 0.44 21.58
CA ASN A 199 -2.74 1.65 21.43
C ASN A 199 -3.45 1.77 20.06
N THR A 200 -3.59 0.66 19.31
CA THR A 200 -4.24 0.69 18.01
C THR A 200 -5.71 1.07 18.10
N VAL A 201 -6.13 2.07 17.33
CA VAL A 201 -7.54 2.39 17.12
C VAL A 201 -8.08 1.52 15.98
N PHE A 202 -9.19 0.81 16.21
CA PHE A 202 -9.81 -0.06 15.21
C PHE A 202 -11.13 0.55 14.73
N ILE A 203 -11.25 0.74 13.42
CA ILE A 203 -12.41 1.29 12.73
C ILE A 203 -12.92 0.26 11.73
N THR A 204 -14.25 0.07 11.71
CA THR A 204 -14.94 -0.70 10.68
C THR A 204 -15.93 0.23 9.99
N ILE A 205 -15.77 0.44 8.69
CA ILE A 205 -16.66 1.26 7.86
C ILE A 205 -17.87 0.41 7.46
N PRO A 206 -19.09 0.72 7.95
CA PRO A 206 -20.28 -0.03 7.58
C PRO A 206 -20.53 0.02 6.07
N GLY A 207 -20.82 -1.13 5.48
CA GLY A 207 -21.09 -1.26 4.04
C GLY A 207 -19.85 -1.22 3.15
N GLY A 208 -18.68 -0.80 3.65
CA GLY A 208 -17.44 -0.77 2.88
C GLY A 208 -16.85 -2.16 2.64
N ASN A 209 -15.97 -2.29 1.64
CA ASN A 209 -15.28 -3.54 1.28
C ASN A 209 -13.75 -3.36 1.18
N HIS A 210 -13.04 -4.35 0.62
CA HIS A 210 -11.58 -4.32 0.48
C HIS A 210 -11.15 -3.32 -0.59
N TYR A 211 -11.63 -3.50 -1.82
CA TYR A 211 -11.05 -2.85 -3.00
C TYR A 211 -11.40 -1.36 -3.14
N ASN A 212 -12.41 -0.86 -2.44
CA ASN A 212 -12.76 0.57 -2.47
C ASN A 212 -11.73 1.48 -1.77
N ASN A 213 -10.74 0.92 -1.07
CA ASN A 213 -9.57 1.70 -0.60
C ASN A 213 -8.68 2.19 -1.75
N GLY A 214 -8.88 1.70 -2.98
CA GLY A 214 -8.24 2.23 -4.19
C GLY A 214 -9.24 2.41 -5.33
N ASN A 215 -8.78 3.09 -6.37
CA ASN A 215 -9.51 3.37 -7.60
C ASN A 215 -9.08 2.36 -8.67
N TYR A 216 -9.52 1.12 -8.48
CA TYR A 216 -9.35 0.01 -9.40
C TYR A 216 -10.62 -0.87 -9.41
N GLY A 217 -10.67 -1.84 -10.32
CA GLY A 217 -11.81 -2.74 -10.49
C GLY A 217 -12.05 -3.70 -9.32
N PRO A 218 -13.19 -4.40 -9.29
CA PRO A 218 -13.48 -5.40 -8.26
C PRO A 218 -12.36 -6.43 -8.11
N GLN A 219 -12.00 -6.73 -6.86
CA GLN A 219 -10.94 -7.68 -6.55
C GLN A 219 -11.51 -9.08 -6.35
N THR A 220 -10.87 -10.08 -6.94
CA THR A 220 -11.31 -11.48 -6.87
C THR A 220 -11.30 -11.96 -5.42
N GLY A 221 -12.43 -12.50 -4.97
CA GLY A 221 -12.61 -13.02 -3.61
C GLY A 221 -13.14 -12.00 -2.60
N ASP A 222 -13.29 -10.72 -2.96
CA ASP A 222 -13.96 -9.72 -2.12
C ASP A 222 -15.48 -9.68 -2.34
N ASN A 223 -16.22 -9.07 -1.41
CA ASN A 223 -17.63 -8.76 -1.61
C ASN A 223 -17.83 -7.37 -2.23
N ASN A 224 -19.00 -7.17 -2.83
CA ASN A 224 -19.43 -5.84 -3.25
C ASN A 224 -19.78 -4.98 -2.02
N SER A 225 -19.34 -3.73 -2.06
CA SER A 225 -19.72 -2.69 -1.10
C SER A 225 -21.19 -2.28 -1.28
N THR A 226 -21.86 -1.91 -0.19
CA THR A 226 -23.20 -1.28 -0.22
C THR A 226 -23.14 0.25 -0.20
N ILE A 227 -21.96 0.82 0.05
CA ILE A 227 -21.66 2.24 -0.14
C ILE A 227 -20.79 2.45 -1.38
N THR A 228 -20.80 3.66 -1.92
CA THR A 228 -19.92 4.02 -3.02
C THR A 228 -18.45 4.03 -2.57
N ARG A 229 -17.55 3.85 -3.54
CA ARG A 229 -16.11 4.01 -3.31
C ARG A 229 -15.79 5.38 -2.73
N GLU A 230 -16.44 6.43 -3.22
CA GLU A 230 -16.20 7.80 -2.77
C GLU A 230 -16.57 7.98 -1.29
N GLU A 231 -17.73 7.46 -0.86
CA GLU A 231 -18.16 7.48 0.54
C GLU A 231 -17.15 6.76 1.43
N GLN A 232 -16.77 5.52 1.08
CA GLN A 232 -15.78 4.76 1.84
C GLN A 232 -14.44 5.51 1.94
N GLN A 233 -13.96 6.07 0.84
CA GLN A 233 -12.70 6.82 0.83
C GLN A 233 -12.79 8.13 1.63
N ASN A 234 -13.93 8.81 1.62
CA ASN A 234 -14.14 10.01 2.42
C ASN A 234 -14.10 9.68 3.92
N GLU A 235 -14.74 8.59 4.33
CA GLU A 235 -14.65 8.09 5.71
C GLU A 235 -13.22 7.69 6.08
N THR A 236 -12.56 6.88 5.25
CA THR A 236 -11.16 6.48 5.44
C THR A 236 -10.25 7.70 5.63
N VAL A 237 -10.35 8.71 4.75
CA VAL A 237 -9.56 9.93 4.84
C VAL A 237 -9.87 10.71 6.12
N SER A 238 -11.14 10.81 6.50
CA SER A 238 -11.55 11.49 7.74
C SER A 238 -10.90 10.84 8.97
N TYR A 239 -10.97 9.51 9.09
CA TYR A 239 -10.34 8.79 10.20
C TYR A 239 -8.81 8.92 10.20
N ILE A 240 -8.18 8.92 9.02
CA ILE A 240 -6.74 9.16 8.91
C ILE A 240 -6.40 10.56 9.42
N ILE A 241 -7.14 11.60 9.02
CA ILE A 241 -6.88 12.98 9.46
C ILE A 241 -7.02 13.13 10.97
N GLU A 242 -8.05 12.53 11.57
CA GLU A 242 -8.21 12.56 13.03
C GLU A 242 -7.06 11.84 13.73
N PHE A 243 -6.62 10.69 13.20
CA PHE A 243 -5.44 10.00 13.72
C PHE A 243 -4.17 10.84 13.63
N LEU A 244 -3.95 11.53 12.51
CA LEU A 244 -2.78 12.38 12.29
C LEU A 244 -2.72 13.55 13.27
N LYS A 245 -3.87 14.16 13.62
CA LYS A 245 -3.95 15.24 14.63
C LYS A 245 -3.57 14.78 16.04
N CYS A 246 -3.66 13.48 16.30
CA CYS A 246 -3.33 12.91 17.59
C CYS A 246 -1.88 12.45 17.70
N LEU A 247 -1.05 12.56 16.66
CA LEU A 247 0.38 12.20 16.71
C LEU A 247 1.21 13.27 17.41
#